data_AF-A0A2W6YXX2-F1
#
_entry.id   AF-A0A2W6YXX2-F1
#
_cell.length_a   1.000
_cell.length_b   1.000
_cell.length_c   1.000
_cell.angle_alpha   90.00
_cell.angle_beta   90.00
_cell.angle_gamma   90.00
#
_symmetry.space_group_name_H-M   'P 1'
#
loop_
_entity.id
_entity.type
_entity.pdbx_description
1 polymer ?
#
loop_
_entity_poly.entity_id
_entity_poly.type
_entity_poly.pdbx_seq_one_letter_code
_entity_poly.pdbx_strand_id
1 'polypeptide(L)'
;MPARYKEHIIEMDDKFNCHFQLQDEDIVIYPETISDNPLKAKNVVRYLLNRPIYLTGQAIQYGDTDYLTAYSLRVDSNLPQLFILNDDREYFYPLDFCEKENTVCIYYGKVIDPEIQNPELLSLINTFSKKVTITREFPKTRTELGDLLRRSRLLVSLDPISNITYEATLCGTPSLIVNDIFKFSSQRFNITLYGIFTNPTAYDEAIKDTSLAFSQYKVVIQENDKNVISFINSVMKHFELINSVGTELSSDSSTIYRSAIASKNSIQGELDELRYLVNLNSQGFSNLKINNSDYLNPIGRALKNILVMTGIKRYFVKWYIHITKWVQSKEFLAKFFYRL
;
A
#
# COMPACT_ATOMS: atom_id res chain seq x y z
N MET A 1 2.11 -15.19 13.83
CA MET A 1 1.03 -14.21 14.01
C MET A 1 1.41 -13.28 15.16
N PRO A 2 1.10 -11.97 15.07
CA PRO A 2 1.30 -11.04 16.18
C PRO A 2 0.49 -11.50 17.40
N ALA A 3 1.07 -11.38 18.60
CA ALA A 3 0.46 -11.86 19.84
C ALA A 3 -0.94 -11.27 20.09
N ARG A 4 -1.18 -10.06 19.59
CA ARG A 4 -2.41 -9.28 19.76
C ARG A 4 -3.68 -9.91 19.15
N TYR A 5 -3.55 -10.81 18.19
CA TYR A 5 -4.72 -11.38 17.50
C TYR A 5 -5.08 -12.79 17.99
N LYS A 6 -4.31 -13.38 18.91
CA LYS A 6 -4.55 -14.76 19.39
C LYS A 6 -5.90 -14.92 20.11
N GLU A 7 -6.41 -13.87 20.74
CA GLU A 7 -7.66 -13.92 21.52
C GLU A 7 -8.94 -13.67 20.69
N HIS A 8 -8.78 -13.30 19.41
CA HIS A 8 -9.91 -13.05 18.48
C HIS A 8 -9.88 -13.94 17.24
N ILE A 9 -9.08 -15.00 17.27
CA ILE A 9 -9.18 -16.05 16.26
C ILE A 9 -10.47 -16.82 16.58
N ILE A 10 -11.50 -16.59 15.78
CA ILE A 10 -12.49 -17.64 15.57
C ILE A 10 -11.70 -18.73 14.86
N GLU A 11 -11.32 -19.79 15.58
CA GLU A 11 -10.70 -20.96 14.98
C GLU A 11 -11.56 -21.36 13.78
N MET A 12 -10.91 -21.70 12.66
CA MET A 12 -11.58 -22.28 11.49
C MET A 12 -12.09 -23.67 11.90
N ASP A 13 -13.15 -23.69 12.70
CA ASP A 13 -13.97 -24.84 12.94
C ASP A 13 -14.53 -25.27 11.57
N ASP A 14 -14.74 -26.58 11.36
CA ASP A 14 -15.35 -27.18 10.15
C ASP A 14 -16.77 -26.63 9.82
N LYS A 15 -17.21 -25.58 10.52
CA LYS A 15 -18.47 -24.85 10.38
C LYS A 15 -18.50 -23.82 9.27
N PHE A 16 -17.44 -23.60 8.48
CA PHE A 16 -17.62 -22.91 7.18
C PHE A 16 -18.33 -23.79 6.13
N ASN A 17 -18.68 -25.04 6.47
CA ASN A 17 -19.72 -25.83 5.79
C ASN A 17 -21.16 -25.49 6.25
N CYS A 18 -21.36 -24.52 7.14
CA CYS A 18 -22.69 -23.99 7.41
C CYS A 18 -22.98 -22.81 6.48
N HIS A 19 -24.20 -22.76 5.97
CA HIS A 19 -24.74 -21.71 5.11
C HIS A 19 -24.61 -20.32 5.77
N PHE A 20 -23.45 -19.68 5.67
CA PHE A 20 -23.28 -18.30 6.12
C PHE A 20 -24.09 -17.41 5.17
N GLN A 21 -25.26 -16.99 5.63
CA GLN A 21 -26.13 -16.10 4.87
C GLN A 21 -25.79 -14.66 5.27
N LEU A 22 -25.12 -13.96 4.34
CA LEU A 22 -24.84 -12.54 4.47
C LEU A 22 -26.13 -11.76 4.70
N GLN A 23 -26.12 -10.89 5.70
CA GLN A 23 -27.15 -9.90 5.96
C GLN A 23 -26.86 -8.61 5.18
N ASP A 24 -27.86 -7.75 5.07
CA ASP A 24 -27.77 -6.49 4.32
C ASP A 24 -26.86 -5.46 4.99
N GLU A 25 -26.72 -5.54 6.31
CA GLU A 25 -25.87 -4.71 7.15
C GLU A 25 -24.41 -5.20 7.24
N ASP A 26 -24.13 -6.42 6.79
CA ASP A 26 -22.79 -6.99 6.85
C ASP A 26 -21.83 -6.19 5.96
N ILE A 27 -20.62 -5.96 6.47
CA ILE A 27 -19.54 -5.29 5.75
C ILE A 27 -18.48 -6.33 5.39
N VAL A 28 -18.24 -6.50 4.09
CA VAL A 28 -17.24 -7.42 3.57
C VAL A 28 -16.00 -6.65 3.12
N ILE A 29 -14.84 -7.06 3.62
CA ILE A 29 -13.55 -6.43 3.31
C ILE A 29 -12.78 -7.32 2.34
N TYR A 30 -12.43 -6.78 1.18
CA TYR A 30 -11.61 -7.47 0.18
C TYR A 30 -10.23 -6.82 0.04
N PRO A 31 -9.14 -7.61 -0.01
CA PRO A 31 -7.82 -7.11 -0.40
C PRO A 31 -7.79 -6.83 -1.91
N GLU A 32 -6.72 -6.16 -2.38
CA GLU A 32 -6.51 -5.84 -3.80
C GLU A 32 -6.40 -7.07 -4.71
N THR A 33 -6.13 -8.25 -4.13
CA THR A 33 -6.02 -9.51 -4.88
C THR A 33 -7.36 -10.10 -5.28
N ILE A 34 -8.48 -9.58 -4.76
CA ILE A 34 -9.84 -9.98 -5.14
C ILE A 34 -10.42 -8.87 -6.02
N SER A 35 -10.51 -9.14 -7.32
CA SER A 35 -10.88 -8.13 -8.32
C SER A 35 -12.37 -7.79 -8.34
N ASP A 36 -13.26 -8.65 -7.84
CA ASP A 36 -14.71 -8.47 -7.90
C ASP A 36 -15.37 -8.56 -6.51
N ASN A 37 -16.70 -8.67 -6.47
CA ASN A 37 -17.48 -8.88 -5.23
C ASN A 37 -18.04 -10.31 -5.22
N PRO A 38 -17.21 -11.33 -4.90
CA PRO A 38 -17.58 -12.74 -5.07
C PRO A 38 -18.74 -13.15 -4.16
N LEU A 39 -18.92 -12.48 -3.02
CA LEU A 39 -20.02 -12.77 -2.10
C LEU A 39 -21.27 -11.94 -2.39
N LYS A 40 -21.24 -11.08 -3.41
CA LYS A 40 -22.33 -10.15 -3.78
C LYS A 40 -22.81 -9.33 -2.57
N ALA A 41 -21.88 -8.98 -1.68
CA ALA A 41 -22.18 -8.22 -0.48
C ALA A 41 -22.64 -6.80 -0.84
N LYS A 42 -23.58 -6.27 -0.05
CA LYS A 42 -24.11 -4.92 -0.25
C LYS A 42 -23.11 -3.84 0.17
N ASN A 43 -22.45 -4.04 1.31
CA ASN A 43 -21.47 -3.09 1.85
C ASN A 43 -20.07 -3.68 1.68
N VAL A 44 -19.31 -3.11 0.75
CA VAL A 44 -17.97 -3.61 0.40
C VAL A 44 -16.90 -2.59 0.73
N VAL A 45 -15.88 -3.02 1.47
CA VAL A 45 -14.64 -2.26 1.68
C VAL A 45 -13.53 -2.87 0.83
N ARG A 46 -12.82 -2.03 0.08
CA ARG A 46 -11.64 -2.40 -0.69
C ARG A 46 -10.41 -1.92 0.06
N TYR A 47 -9.71 -2.85 0.70
CA TYR A 47 -8.52 -2.55 1.47
C TYR A 47 -7.26 -2.91 0.69
N LEU A 48 -6.67 -1.88 0.06
CA LEU A 48 -5.52 -2.07 -0.82
C LEU A 48 -4.24 -2.24 0.02
N LEU A 49 -3.69 -3.45 0.03
CA LEU A 49 -2.41 -3.76 0.69
C LEU A 49 -1.21 -3.56 -0.25
N ASN A 50 -1.47 -3.55 -1.55
CA ASN A 50 -0.50 -3.24 -2.61
C ASN A 50 -1.17 -2.44 -3.74
N ARG A 51 -0.36 -1.94 -4.67
CA ARG A 51 -0.86 -1.28 -5.88
C ARG A 51 -1.70 -2.28 -6.70
N PRO A 52 -2.93 -1.92 -7.09
CA PRO A 52 -3.77 -2.78 -7.93
C PRO A 52 -3.05 -3.19 -9.23
N ILE A 53 -3.49 -4.31 -9.82
CA ILE A 53 -2.94 -4.94 -11.05
C ILE A 53 -1.55 -5.54 -10.85
N TYR A 54 -0.71 -5.01 -9.96
CA TYR A 54 0.70 -5.42 -9.87
C TYR A 54 0.91 -6.90 -9.54
N LEU A 55 0.12 -7.45 -8.62
CA LEU A 55 0.25 -8.85 -8.20
C LEU A 55 -0.60 -9.82 -9.05
N THR A 56 -1.77 -9.38 -9.51
CA THR A 56 -2.75 -10.25 -10.17
C THR A 56 -2.76 -10.11 -11.70
N GLY A 57 -2.18 -9.03 -12.24
CA GLY A 57 -2.33 -8.64 -13.64
C GLY A 57 -3.75 -8.17 -13.99
N GLN A 58 -4.64 -8.03 -13.02
CA GLN A 58 -6.06 -7.73 -13.23
C GLN A 58 -6.47 -6.44 -12.51
N ALA A 59 -7.25 -5.60 -13.19
CA ALA A 59 -7.86 -4.43 -12.59
C ALA A 59 -8.96 -4.84 -11.60
N ILE A 60 -9.15 -4.01 -10.58
CA ILE A 60 -10.24 -4.19 -9.61
C ILE A 60 -11.51 -3.56 -10.18
N GLN A 61 -12.60 -4.32 -10.14
CA GLN A 61 -13.95 -3.88 -10.46
C GLN A 61 -14.58 -3.29 -9.20
N TYR A 62 -14.32 -2.01 -8.96
CA TYR A 62 -14.92 -1.29 -7.84
C TYR A 62 -16.44 -1.16 -8.05
N GLY A 63 -17.21 -1.47 -7.01
CA GLY A 63 -18.64 -1.18 -6.98
C GLY A 63 -18.92 0.31 -6.80
N ASP A 64 -20.10 0.75 -7.24
CA ASP A 64 -20.53 2.16 -7.19
C ASP A 64 -20.60 2.73 -5.77
N THR A 65 -20.66 1.86 -4.76
CA THR A 65 -20.78 2.20 -3.35
C THR A 65 -19.67 1.56 -2.50
N ASP A 66 -18.60 1.07 -3.11
CA ASP A 66 -17.48 0.52 -2.36
C ASP A 66 -16.78 1.63 -1.55
N TYR A 67 -16.39 1.31 -0.32
CA TYR A 67 -15.48 2.15 0.47
C TYR A 67 -14.03 1.75 0.16
N LEU A 68 -13.28 2.65 -0.48
CA LEU A 68 -11.89 2.40 -0.85
C LEU A 68 -10.94 2.94 0.23
N THR A 69 -9.99 2.12 0.66
CA THR A 69 -8.96 2.46 1.66
C THR A 69 -7.63 1.81 1.29
N ALA A 70 -6.52 2.42 1.66
CA ALA A 70 -5.19 1.88 1.42
C ALA A 70 -4.46 1.59 2.74
N TYR A 71 -3.54 0.64 2.72
CA TYR A 71 -2.67 0.35 3.86
C TYR A 71 -1.72 1.52 4.16
N SER A 72 -1.15 2.10 3.12
CA SER A 72 -0.18 3.18 3.27
C SER A 72 -0.22 4.16 2.10
N LEU A 73 0.32 5.35 2.34
CA LEU A 73 0.49 6.42 1.34
C LEU A 73 1.28 5.96 0.12
N ARG A 74 2.09 4.90 0.27
CA ARG A 74 2.85 4.27 -0.80
C ARG A 74 1.97 3.43 -1.73
N VAL A 75 0.94 2.79 -1.18
CA VAL A 75 -0.04 2.03 -1.96
C VAL A 75 -0.89 3.00 -2.77
N ASP A 76 -1.58 3.91 -2.08
CA ASP A 76 -2.29 5.01 -2.72
C ASP A 76 -2.41 6.21 -1.78
N SER A 77 -1.84 7.34 -2.17
CA SER A 77 -1.91 8.58 -1.39
C SER A 77 -3.23 9.36 -1.55
N ASN A 78 -4.09 8.96 -2.49
CA ASN A 78 -5.39 9.58 -2.73
C ASN A 78 -6.53 8.95 -1.92
N LEU A 79 -6.26 7.83 -1.24
CA LEU A 79 -7.25 7.11 -0.45
C LEU A 79 -7.11 7.42 1.06
N PRO A 80 -8.17 7.24 1.84
CA PRO A 80 -8.05 7.08 3.29
C PRO A 80 -7.05 5.97 3.64
N GLN A 81 -6.35 6.13 4.75
CA GLN A 81 -5.31 5.21 5.18
C GLN A 81 -5.76 4.41 6.39
N LEU A 82 -5.62 3.08 6.32
CA LEU A 82 -5.60 2.21 7.50
C LEU A 82 -4.17 1.68 7.65
N PHE A 83 -3.32 2.48 8.28
CA PHE A 83 -1.94 2.10 8.56
C PHE A 83 -1.85 1.50 9.96
N ILE A 84 -1.56 0.20 10.00
CA ILE A 84 -1.37 -0.57 11.22
C ILE A 84 -0.04 -1.32 11.15
N LEU A 85 0.71 -1.28 12.24
CA LEU A 85 1.90 -2.11 12.41
C LEU A 85 1.58 -3.30 13.31
N ASN A 86 2.19 -4.44 13.02
CA ASN A 86 2.12 -5.59 13.91
C ASN A 86 2.82 -5.26 15.23
N ASP A 87 2.21 -5.65 16.35
CA ASP A 87 2.87 -5.59 17.65
C ASP A 87 3.71 -6.84 17.87
N ASP A 88 4.99 -6.73 17.52
CA ASP A 88 5.99 -7.80 17.57
C ASP A 88 7.19 -7.38 18.45
N ARG A 89 6.96 -6.48 19.41
CA ARG A 89 7.97 -5.96 20.35
C ARG A 89 8.68 -7.06 21.14
N GLU A 90 8.05 -8.21 21.31
CA GLU A 90 8.62 -9.39 21.96
C GLU A 90 9.74 -10.05 21.11
N TYR A 91 9.69 -9.92 19.79
CA TYR A 91 10.60 -10.60 18.87
C TYR A 91 11.62 -9.64 18.26
N PHE A 92 11.20 -8.43 17.89
CA PHE A 92 12.04 -7.45 17.19
C PHE A 92 12.18 -6.19 18.04
N TYR A 93 13.36 -6.02 18.61
CA TYR A 93 13.73 -4.92 19.47
C TYR A 93 15.25 -4.82 19.49
N PRO A 94 15.82 -3.63 19.79
CA PRO A 94 17.25 -3.48 19.97
C PRO A 94 17.66 -3.98 21.36
N LEU A 95 18.85 -4.57 21.47
CA LEU A 95 19.50 -4.87 22.75
C LEU A 95 20.58 -3.82 23.00
N ASP A 96 20.60 -3.23 24.19
CA ASP A 96 21.59 -2.21 24.58
C ASP A 96 23.03 -2.72 24.42
N PHE A 97 23.23 -4.02 24.69
CA PHE A 97 24.51 -4.71 24.56
C PHE A 97 24.32 -5.98 23.74
N CYS A 98 24.43 -5.85 22.41
CA CYS A 98 24.51 -6.99 21.51
C CYS A 98 25.70 -6.78 20.58
N GLU A 99 26.71 -7.63 20.70
CA GLU A 99 27.84 -7.62 19.79
C GLU A 99 27.37 -8.10 18.40
N LYS A 100 27.53 -7.23 17.40
CA LYS A 100 27.17 -7.51 16.02
C LYS A 100 28.26 -8.40 15.38
N GLU A 101 27.88 -9.63 15.05
CA GLU A 101 28.70 -10.53 14.23
C GLU A 101 28.95 -9.93 12.84
N ASN A 102 30.06 -10.28 12.19
CA ASN A 102 30.31 -9.87 10.80
C ASN A 102 29.47 -10.70 9.80
N THR A 103 28.15 -10.68 10.00
CA THR A 103 27.14 -11.46 9.28
C THR A 103 26.27 -10.52 8.44
N VAL A 104 26.08 -10.88 7.16
CA VAL A 104 25.05 -10.33 6.29
C VAL A 104 23.94 -11.36 6.09
N CYS A 105 22.69 -10.92 6.28
CA CYS A 105 21.50 -11.68 5.95
C CYS A 105 21.05 -11.37 4.52
N ILE A 106 20.62 -12.38 3.77
CA ILE A 106 20.13 -12.22 2.40
C ILE A 106 18.70 -12.75 2.34
N TYR A 107 17.77 -11.93 1.88
CA TYR A 107 16.36 -12.28 1.70
C TYR A 107 15.95 -12.12 0.24
N TYR A 108 15.59 -13.22 -0.41
CA TYR A 108 15.23 -13.22 -1.84
C TYR A 108 13.78 -12.78 -2.11
N GLY A 109 12.90 -12.90 -1.11
CA GLY A 109 11.51 -12.50 -1.26
C GLY A 109 10.75 -13.27 -2.33
N LYS A 110 9.94 -12.54 -3.11
CA LYS A 110 9.08 -13.07 -4.17
C LYS A 110 9.74 -13.05 -5.56
N VAL A 111 10.99 -12.58 -5.66
CA VAL A 111 11.72 -12.45 -6.92
C VAL A 111 12.47 -13.76 -7.21
N ILE A 112 12.32 -14.27 -8.44
CA ILE A 112 12.80 -15.60 -8.86
C ILE A 112 14.20 -15.55 -9.52
N ASP A 113 14.77 -14.37 -9.82
CA ASP A 113 16.07 -14.28 -10.51
C ASP A 113 16.99 -13.16 -9.92
N PRO A 114 18.33 -13.35 -9.83
CA PRO A 114 19.18 -12.58 -8.94
C PRO A 114 19.80 -11.37 -9.64
N GLU A 115 19.35 -10.17 -9.28
CA GLU A 115 20.12 -8.92 -9.40
C GLU A 115 21.37 -8.88 -8.50
N ILE A 116 21.76 -10.02 -7.89
CA ILE A 116 23.00 -10.14 -7.11
C ILE A 116 24.25 -9.91 -7.99
N GLN A 117 24.13 -9.89 -9.32
CA GLN A 117 25.27 -9.61 -10.20
C GLN A 117 25.75 -8.15 -10.19
N ASN A 118 25.09 -7.24 -9.47
CA ASN A 118 25.58 -5.86 -9.31
C ASN A 118 26.97 -5.86 -8.60
N PRO A 119 28.05 -5.34 -9.23
CA PRO A 119 29.40 -5.37 -8.67
C PRO A 119 29.54 -4.62 -7.33
N GLU A 120 28.83 -3.50 -7.14
CA GLU A 120 28.87 -2.72 -5.89
C GLU A 120 28.19 -3.48 -4.76
N LEU A 121 27.05 -4.11 -5.05
CA LEU A 121 26.35 -4.99 -4.11
C LEU A 121 27.23 -6.19 -3.72
N LEU A 122 27.87 -6.83 -4.69
CA LEU A 122 28.80 -7.95 -4.43
C LEU A 122 29.99 -7.50 -3.60
N SER A 123 30.55 -6.33 -3.90
CA SER A 123 31.66 -5.76 -3.14
C SER A 123 31.27 -5.57 -1.68
N LEU A 124 30.11 -4.97 -1.41
CA LEU A 124 29.57 -4.81 -0.05
C LEU A 124 29.30 -6.17 0.62
N ILE A 125 28.60 -7.09 -0.04
CA ILE A 125 28.29 -8.42 0.53
C ILE A 125 29.57 -9.20 0.86
N ASN A 126 30.64 -9.03 0.09
CA ASN A 126 31.91 -9.72 0.29
C ASN A 126 32.77 -9.15 1.43
N THR A 127 32.43 -7.99 2.01
CA THR A 127 33.09 -7.50 3.23
C THR A 127 32.69 -8.29 4.48
N PHE A 128 31.60 -9.07 4.41
CA PHE A 128 31.09 -9.86 5.52
C PHE A 128 31.67 -11.28 5.48
N SER A 129 32.16 -11.76 6.63
CA SER A 129 32.75 -13.10 6.75
C SER A 129 31.69 -14.20 6.76
N LYS A 130 30.46 -13.89 7.17
CA LYS A 130 29.35 -14.84 7.22
C LYS A 130 28.17 -14.31 6.42
N LYS A 131 27.57 -15.19 5.61
CA LYS A 131 26.41 -14.90 4.77
C LYS A 131 25.31 -15.89 5.13
N VAL A 132 24.12 -15.40 5.48
CA VAL A 132 23.00 -16.24 5.91
C VAL A 132 21.77 -15.92 5.07
N THR A 133 21.27 -16.91 4.34
CA THR A 133 20.03 -16.75 3.56
C THR A 133 18.82 -16.98 4.46
N ILE A 134 17.91 -16.01 4.47
CA ILE A 134 16.59 -16.14 5.10
C ILE A 134 15.62 -16.66 4.04
N THR A 135 14.92 -17.75 4.39
CA THR A 135 13.95 -18.44 3.55
C THR A 135 12.61 -18.56 4.28
N ARG A 136 11.64 -19.23 3.65
CA ARG A 136 10.36 -19.55 4.31
C ARG A 136 10.51 -20.57 5.45
N GLU A 137 11.58 -21.36 5.43
CA GLU A 137 11.81 -22.45 6.39
C GLU A 137 12.90 -22.11 7.41
N PHE A 138 13.64 -21.02 7.19
CA PHE A 138 14.74 -20.60 8.04
C PHE A 138 14.83 -19.08 8.13
N PRO A 139 14.94 -18.49 9.35
CA PRO A 139 14.85 -19.13 10.66
C PRO A 139 13.48 -19.76 10.94
N LYS A 140 13.41 -20.75 11.84
CA LYS A 140 12.17 -21.53 12.05
C LYS A 140 11.13 -20.76 12.87
N THR A 141 11.61 -19.89 13.76
CA THR A 141 10.75 -19.12 14.67
C THR A 141 11.02 -17.61 14.55
N ARG A 142 10.05 -16.80 14.97
CA ARG A 142 10.23 -15.33 15.01
C ARG A 142 11.30 -14.90 16.01
N THR A 143 11.43 -15.63 17.12
CA THR A 143 12.51 -15.41 18.10
C THR A 143 13.87 -15.65 17.46
N GLU A 144 14.07 -16.79 16.78
CA GLU A 144 15.30 -17.08 16.05
C GLU A 144 15.60 -16.05 14.96
N LEU A 145 14.56 -15.58 14.25
CA LEU A 145 14.70 -14.50 13.27
C LEU A 145 15.14 -13.19 13.94
N GLY A 146 14.50 -12.78 15.04
CA GLY A 146 14.90 -11.62 15.81
C GLY A 146 16.35 -11.71 16.31
N ASP A 147 16.76 -12.88 16.81
CA ASP A 147 18.12 -13.15 17.30
C ASP A 147 19.17 -13.11 16.18
N LEU A 148 18.84 -13.67 15.01
CA LEU A 148 19.67 -13.59 13.82
C LEU A 148 19.82 -12.13 13.39
N LEU A 149 18.71 -11.41 13.22
CA LEU A 149 18.72 -10.02 12.79
C LEU A 149 19.48 -9.15 13.79
N ARG A 150 19.25 -9.29 15.10
CA ARG A 150 19.95 -8.51 16.14
C ARG A 150 21.46 -8.67 16.12
N ARG A 151 21.99 -9.85 15.74
CA ARG A 151 23.44 -10.09 15.66
C ARG A 151 24.03 -9.79 14.28
N SER A 152 23.21 -9.73 13.23
CA SER A 152 23.68 -9.38 11.89
C SER A 152 23.96 -7.90 11.73
N ARG A 153 24.90 -7.55 10.85
CA ARG A 153 25.28 -6.16 10.52
C ARG A 153 24.49 -5.56 9.36
N LEU A 154 23.93 -6.39 8.50
CA LEU A 154 23.18 -5.94 7.33
C LEU A 154 22.14 -6.99 6.95
N LEU A 155 20.94 -6.54 6.55
CA LEU A 155 20.02 -7.32 5.75
C LEU A 155 20.05 -6.79 4.31
N VAL A 156 20.23 -7.67 3.33
CA VAL A 156 20.05 -7.40 1.91
C VAL A 156 18.75 -8.05 1.45
N SER A 157 17.78 -7.24 1.04
CA SER A 157 16.50 -7.69 0.50
C SER A 157 16.46 -7.49 -1.01
N LEU A 158 16.19 -8.58 -1.72
CA LEU A 158 15.83 -8.57 -3.15
C LEU A 158 14.32 -8.49 -3.37
N ASP A 159 13.53 -8.60 -2.30
CA ASP A 159 12.14 -8.18 -2.33
C ASP A 159 12.07 -6.65 -2.26
N PRO A 160 11.03 -6.02 -2.85
CA PRO A 160 10.59 -4.70 -2.43
C PRO A 160 10.39 -4.59 -0.91
N ILE A 161 10.14 -3.37 -0.40
CA ILE A 161 9.86 -3.16 1.03
C ILE A 161 8.87 -4.23 1.54
N SER A 162 9.35 -5.03 2.48
CA SER A 162 8.61 -6.13 3.09
C SER A 162 8.77 -6.02 4.60
N ASN A 163 7.91 -6.69 5.38
CA ASN A 163 7.97 -6.57 6.84
C ASN A 163 9.35 -6.92 7.40
N ILE A 164 10.06 -7.89 6.81
CA ILE A 164 11.38 -8.29 7.27
C ILE A 164 12.43 -7.17 7.14
N THR A 165 12.30 -6.28 6.14
CA THR A 165 13.21 -5.14 6.02
C THR A 165 13.03 -4.17 7.16
N TYR A 166 11.78 -3.93 7.57
CA TYR A 166 11.49 -3.08 8.73
C TYR A 166 11.84 -3.78 10.05
N GLU A 167 11.49 -5.06 10.22
CA GLU A 167 11.83 -5.88 11.40
C GLU A 167 13.34 -5.90 11.68
N ALA A 168 14.18 -5.99 10.65
CA ALA A 168 15.62 -5.89 10.80
C ALA A 168 16.06 -4.54 11.41
N THR A 169 15.48 -3.43 10.96
CA THR A 169 15.80 -2.10 11.51
C THR A 169 15.36 -1.96 12.96
N LEU A 170 14.24 -2.59 13.35
CA LEU A 170 13.81 -2.66 14.76
C LEU A 170 14.82 -3.41 15.64
N CYS A 171 15.57 -4.36 15.06
CA CYS A 171 16.67 -5.08 15.69
C CYS A 171 18.02 -4.32 15.64
N GLY A 172 18.04 -3.07 15.19
CA GLY A 172 19.26 -2.29 15.01
C GLY A 172 20.12 -2.77 13.85
N THR A 173 19.52 -3.41 12.83
CA THR A 173 20.21 -3.92 11.64
C THR A 173 19.71 -3.19 10.41
N PRO A 174 20.56 -2.43 9.71
CA PRO A 174 20.14 -1.69 8.53
C PRO A 174 19.74 -2.66 7.41
N SER A 175 18.86 -2.20 6.52
CA SER A 175 18.27 -3.00 5.44
C SER A 175 18.50 -2.34 4.09
N LEU A 176 19.30 -2.99 3.24
CA LEU A 176 19.49 -2.63 1.84
C LEU A 176 18.41 -3.29 0.98
N ILE A 177 17.62 -2.51 0.27
CA ILE A 177 16.66 -2.98 -0.74
C ILE A 177 17.30 -2.83 -2.11
N VAL A 178 17.58 -3.97 -2.76
CA VAL A 178 18.20 -4.00 -4.10
C VAL A 178 17.15 -3.74 -5.17
N ASN A 179 16.05 -4.47 -5.09
CA ASN A 179 14.98 -4.36 -6.06
C ASN A 179 13.95 -3.33 -5.60
N ASP A 180 14.16 -2.09 -6.04
CA ASP A 180 13.26 -0.99 -5.80
C ASP A 180 12.41 -0.66 -7.04
N ILE A 181 11.70 -1.65 -7.59
CA ILE A 181 10.72 -1.45 -8.68
C ILE A 181 9.74 -0.30 -8.37
N PHE A 182 9.50 -0.01 -7.09
CA PHE A 182 8.61 1.06 -6.65
C PHE A 182 9.28 2.43 -6.43
N LYS A 183 10.60 2.55 -6.65
CA LYS A 183 11.39 3.79 -6.48
C LYS A 183 11.15 4.45 -5.11
N PHE A 184 11.44 3.74 -4.02
CA PHE A 184 11.58 4.11 -2.60
C PHE A 184 11.92 5.58 -2.38
N SER A 185 12.91 6.12 -3.11
CA SER A 185 13.34 7.52 -2.97
C SER A 185 12.28 8.56 -3.35
N SER A 186 11.19 8.17 -4.04
CA SER A 186 10.21 9.09 -4.62
C SER A 186 8.87 9.17 -3.86
N GLN A 187 8.60 8.32 -2.86
CA GLN A 187 7.27 8.18 -2.26
C GLN A 187 7.24 8.20 -0.74
N ARG A 188 6.23 8.86 -0.19
CA ARG A 188 5.98 8.96 1.25
C ARG A 188 5.36 7.67 1.76
N PHE A 189 6.00 7.04 2.74
CA PHE A 189 5.35 6.07 3.61
C PHE A 189 4.69 6.80 4.79
N ASN A 190 3.81 6.15 5.55
CA ASN A 190 3.12 6.81 6.67
C ASN A 190 4.07 7.17 7.82
N ILE A 191 5.25 6.54 7.84
CA ILE A 191 6.31 6.74 8.81
C ILE A 191 7.66 6.84 8.09
N THR A 192 8.65 7.39 8.78
CA THR A 192 10.03 7.36 8.31
C THR A 192 10.58 5.93 8.42
N LEU A 193 11.18 5.41 7.36
CA LEU A 193 11.75 4.06 7.36
C LEU A 193 13.24 4.12 7.71
N TYR A 194 13.54 4.42 8.97
CA TYR A 194 14.91 4.57 9.46
C TYR A 194 15.76 3.32 9.23
N GLY A 195 16.98 3.51 8.71
CA GLY A 195 17.91 2.41 8.44
C GLY A 195 17.55 1.53 7.23
N ILE A 196 16.50 1.89 6.47
CA ILE A 196 16.21 1.27 5.18
C ILE A 196 16.77 2.16 4.06
N PHE A 197 17.52 1.56 3.13
CA PHE A 197 18.21 2.28 2.07
C PHE A 197 18.28 1.44 0.79
N THR A 198 18.56 2.07 -0.36
CA THR A 198 18.61 1.39 -1.67
C THR A 198 19.95 1.51 -2.38
N ASN A 199 20.84 2.39 -1.90
CA ASN A 199 22.17 2.59 -2.47
C ASN A 199 23.24 2.05 -1.50
N PRO A 200 24.06 1.06 -1.89
CA PRO A 200 25.13 0.50 -1.05
C PRO A 200 26.03 1.56 -0.38
N THR A 201 26.26 2.70 -1.02
CA THR A 201 27.09 3.79 -0.47
C THR A 201 26.48 4.49 0.76
N ALA A 202 25.17 4.36 0.99
CA ALA A 202 24.47 4.95 2.14
C ALA A 202 24.52 4.06 3.40
N TYR A 203 25.27 2.96 3.39
CA TYR A 203 25.31 1.99 4.48
C TYR A 203 25.69 2.60 5.84
N ASP A 204 26.73 3.44 5.89
CA ASP A 204 27.18 4.05 7.15
C ASP A 204 26.17 5.04 7.75
N GLU A 205 25.40 5.72 6.90
CA GLU A 205 24.29 6.59 7.33
C GLU A 205 23.12 5.74 7.84
N ALA A 206 22.75 4.70 7.09
CA ALA A 206 21.67 3.79 7.47
C ALA A 206 21.92 3.13 8.84
N ILE A 207 23.17 2.76 9.16
CA ILE A 207 23.53 2.22 10.48
C ILE A 207 23.14 3.20 11.60
N LYS A 208 23.50 4.48 11.47
CA LYS A 208 23.23 5.50 12.50
C LYS A 208 21.73 5.68 12.72
N ASP A 209 20.98 5.68 11.62
CA ASP A 209 19.54 5.90 11.63
C ASP A 209 18.76 4.77 12.30
N THR A 210 19.24 3.52 12.27
CA THR A 210 18.52 2.38 12.89
C THR A 210 18.17 2.59 14.36
N SER A 211 18.96 3.39 15.08
CA SER A 211 18.72 3.73 16.49
C SER A 211 17.36 4.43 16.72
N LEU A 212 16.81 5.10 15.70
CA LEU A 212 15.54 5.83 15.76
C LEU A 212 14.33 4.94 15.43
N ALA A 213 14.55 3.82 14.72
CA ALA A 213 13.48 2.95 14.21
C ALA A 213 12.58 2.44 15.34
N PHE A 214 13.15 1.88 16.40
CA PHE A 214 12.38 1.28 17.49
C PHE A 214 11.62 2.32 18.33
N SER A 215 12.17 3.52 18.51
CA SER A 215 11.45 4.60 19.20
C SER A 215 10.21 5.05 18.44
N GLN A 216 10.32 5.24 17.11
CA GLN A 216 9.18 5.60 16.28
C GLN A 216 8.14 4.47 16.26
N TYR A 217 8.60 3.22 16.14
CA TYR A 217 7.73 2.05 16.17
C TYR A 217 6.85 2.00 17.42
N LYS A 218 7.40 2.25 18.61
CA LYS A 218 6.63 2.31 19.86
C LYS A 218 5.53 3.38 19.81
N VAL A 219 5.82 4.57 19.28
CA VAL A 219 4.84 5.65 19.14
C VAL A 219 3.73 5.22 18.18
N VAL A 220 4.07 4.62 17.04
CA VAL A 220 3.10 4.22 16.02
C VAL A 220 2.18 3.11 16.53
N ILE A 221 2.73 2.11 17.25
CA ILE A 221 1.92 1.03 17.84
C ILE A 221 0.90 1.58 18.85
N GLN A 222 1.25 2.63 19.61
CA GLN A 222 0.31 3.28 20.54
C GLN A 222 -0.85 3.98 19.81
N GLU A 223 -0.65 4.39 18.55
CA GLU A 223 -1.68 5.04 17.74
C GLU A 223 -2.51 4.06 16.90
N ASN A 224 -2.13 2.77 16.81
CA ASN A 224 -2.87 1.76 16.04
C ASN A 224 -4.36 1.73 16.39
N ASP A 225 -4.72 1.79 17.67
CA ASP A 225 -6.12 1.66 18.12
C ASP A 225 -6.95 2.84 17.67
N LYS A 226 -6.38 4.05 17.77
CA LYS A 226 -7.02 5.26 17.29
C LYS A 226 -7.18 5.22 15.77
N ASN A 227 -6.18 4.72 15.03
CA ASN A 227 -6.26 4.55 13.59
C ASN A 227 -7.39 3.58 13.19
N VAL A 228 -7.49 2.44 13.90
CA VAL A 228 -8.54 1.44 13.67
C VAL A 228 -9.93 2.02 14.00
N ILE A 229 -10.09 2.69 15.13
CA ILE A 229 -11.37 3.33 15.52
C ILE A 229 -11.77 4.40 14.49
N SER A 230 -10.83 5.25 14.08
CA SER A 230 -11.09 6.27 13.06
C SER A 230 -11.49 5.65 11.72
N PHE A 231 -10.86 4.54 11.35
CA PHE A 231 -11.22 3.80 10.14
C PHE A 231 -12.63 3.21 10.24
N ILE A 232 -12.95 2.51 11.34
CA ILE A 232 -14.28 1.93 11.58
C ILE A 232 -15.35 3.03 11.50
N ASN A 233 -15.17 4.15 12.18
CA ASN A 233 -16.12 5.27 12.15
C ASN A 233 -16.33 5.82 10.74
N SER A 234 -15.26 5.90 9.93
CA SER A 234 -15.35 6.35 8.54
C SER A 234 -16.13 5.37 7.66
N VAL A 235 -15.90 4.06 7.85
CA VAL A 235 -16.63 3.00 7.14
C VAL A 235 -18.11 3.01 7.53
N MET A 236 -18.42 3.07 8.83
CA MET A 236 -19.81 3.11 9.32
C MET A 236 -20.54 4.33 8.78
N LYS A 237 -19.94 5.52 8.90
CA LYS A 237 -20.51 6.76 8.36
C LYS A 237 -20.74 6.67 6.85
N HIS A 238 -19.82 6.06 6.11
CA HIS A 238 -19.98 5.87 4.67
C HIS A 238 -21.24 5.04 4.37
N PHE A 239 -21.41 3.87 5.00
CA PHE A 239 -22.56 3.02 4.73
C PHE A 239 -23.88 3.55 5.31
N GLU A 240 -23.85 4.31 6.40
CA GLU A 240 -25.01 5.08 6.87
C GLU A 240 -25.52 6.05 5.79
N LEU A 241 -24.62 6.82 5.16
CA LEU A 241 -24.96 7.76 4.09
C LEU A 241 -25.42 7.05 2.80
N ILE A 242 -24.83 5.89 2.47
CA ILE A 242 -25.28 5.08 1.34
C ILE A 242 -26.70 4.56 1.64
N ASN A 243 -26.96 4.03 2.83
CA ASN A 243 -28.21 3.34 3.16
C ASN A 243 -29.36 4.25 3.61
N SER A 244 -29.13 5.55 3.83
CA SER A 244 -30.18 6.49 4.27
C SER A 244 -31.25 6.84 3.22
N VAL A 245 -31.12 6.34 1.98
CA VAL A 245 -32.07 6.56 0.88
C VAL A 245 -33.45 5.97 1.23
N GLY A 246 -34.49 6.81 1.31
CA GLY A 246 -35.88 6.37 1.51
C GLY A 246 -36.51 6.80 2.84
N THR A 247 -35.78 7.49 3.71
CA THR A 247 -36.37 8.21 4.85
C THR A 247 -36.80 9.61 4.39
N GLU A 248 -38.03 10.03 4.68
CA GLU A 248 -38.77 11.16 4.08
C GLU A 248 -38.09 12.57 4.14
N LEU A 249 -36.88 12.69 4.68
CA LEU A 249 -36.15 13.95 4.86
C LEU A 249 -34.76 14.01 4.17
N SER A 250 -34.29 12.98 3.45
CA SER A 250 -32.89 12.93 2.98
C SER A 250 -32.61 12.47 1.53
N SER A 251 -33.64 12.26 0.70
CA SER A 251 -33.53 11.59 -0.61
C SER A 251 -32.52 12.21 -1.58
N ASP A 252 -32.33 13.53 -1.55
CA ASP A 252 -31.44 14.22 -2.48
C ASP A 252 -29.97 14.09 -2.06
N SER A 253 -29.66 14.24 -0.77
CA SER A 253 -28.28 14.22 -0.27
C SER A 253 -27.63 12.84 -0.40
N SER A 254 -28.36 11.77 -0.08
CA SER A 254 -27.85 10.39 -0.23
C SER A 254 -27.67 10.00 -1.69
N THR A 255 -28.54 10.48 -2.58
CA THR A 255 -28.42 10.26 -4.04
C THR A 255 -27.21 10.98 -4.61
N ILE A 256 -27.00 12.24 -4.21
CA ILE A 256 -25.81 13.02 -4.58
C ILE A 256 -24.55 12.32 -4.08
N TYR A 257 -24.54 11.85 -2.83
CA TYR A 257 -23.41 11.14 -2.26
C TYR A 257 -23.08 9.85 -3.02
N ARG A 258 -24.09 9.00 -3.31
CA ARG A 258 -23.91 7.78 -4.13
C ARG A 258 -23.32 8.09 -5.50
N SER A 259 -23.84 9.11 -6.19
CA SER A 259 -23.33 9.52 -7.51
C SER A 259 -21.88 10.00 -7.44
N ALA A 260 -21.51 10.73 -6.37
CA ALA A 260 -20.15 11.19 -6.14
C ALA A 260 -19.19 10.02 -5.85
N ILE A 261 -19.60 9.05 -5.03
CA ILE A 261 -18.81 7.85 -4.74
C ILE A 261 -18.64 6.98 -5.98
N ALA A 262 -19.71 6.74 -6.75
CA ALA A 262 -19.61 5.97 -8.00
C ALA A 262 -18.63 6.62 -8.99
N SER A 263 -18.70 7.95 -9.13
CA SER A 263 -17.75 8.72 -9.94
C SER A 263 -16.32 8.59 -9.41
N LYS A 264 -16.12 8.67 -8.10
CA LYS A 264 -14.80 8.53 -7.46
C LYS A 264 -14.22 7.13 -7.71
N ASN A 265 -15.02 6.09 -7.55
CA ASN A 265 -14.60 4.69 -7.70
C ASN A 265 -14.27 4.37 -9.16
N SER A 266 -15.05 4.90 -10.11
CA SER A 266 -14.74 4.81 -11.54
C SER A 266 -13.41 5.49 -11.88
N ILE A 267 -13.17 6.72 -11.39
CA ILE A 267 -11.89 7.43 -11.59
C ILE A 267 -10.73 6.65 -10.97
N GLN A 268 -10.93 6.04 -9.80
CA GLN A 268 -9.90 5.25 -9.15
C GLN A 268 -9.50 4.05 -10.01
N GLY A 269 -10.46 3.34 -10.61
CA GLY A 269 -10.17 2.24 -11.54
C GLY A 269 -9.31 2.67 -12.72
N GLU A 270 -9.66 3.79 -13.36
CA GLU A 270 -8.86 4.37 -14.46
C GLU A 270 -7.45 4.78 -14.00
N LEU A 271 -7.33 5.37 -12.79
CA LEU A 271 -6.03 5.75 -12.23
C LEU A 271 -5.14 4.55 -11.97
N ASP A 272 -5.70 3.44 -11.48
CA ASP A 272 -4.96 2.21 -11.22
C ASP A 272 -4.41 1.61 -12.52
N GLU A 273 -5.23 1.56 -13.57
CA GLU A 273 -4.80 1.15 -14.91
C GLU A 273 -3.69 2.05 -15.48
N LEU A 274 -3.87 3.37 -15.39
CA LEU A 274 -2.86 4.33 -15.84
C LEU A 274 -1.54 4.18 -15.08
N ARG A 275 -1.59 4.01 -13.75
CA ARG A 275 -0.39 3.79 -12.93
C ARG A 275 0.33 2.51 -13.33
N TYR A 276 -0.41 1.43 -13.60
CA TYR A 276 0.16 0.18 -14.07
C TYR A 276 0.85 0.35 -15.44
N LEU A 277 0.16 0.96 -16.41
CA LEU A 277 0.70 1.23 -17.75
C LEU A 277 1.92 2.15 -17.71
N VAL A 278 1.90 3.19 -16.88
CA VAL A 278 3.05 4.06 -16.67
C VAL A 278 4.20 3.27 -16.07
N ASN A 279 3.97 2.45 -15.04
CA ASN A 279 5.03 1.64 -14.42
C ASN A 279 5.70 0.71 -15.44
N LEU A 280 4.93 0.01 -16.28
CA LEU A 280 5.45 -0.81 -17.38
C LEU A 280 6.34 -0.03 -18.36
N ASN A 281 6.02 1.25 -18.59
CA ASN A 281 6.73 2.13 -19.53
C ASN A 281 7.79 3.03 -18.85
N SER A 282 7.90 3.00 -17.51
CA SER A 282 8.64 4.00 -16.73
C SER A 282 10.07 3.59 -16.36
N GLN A 283 10.87 3.32 -17.40
CA GLN A 283 12.23 3.87 -17.38
C GLN A 283 12.22 5.44 -17.41
N GLY A 284 11.07 6.14 -17.51
CA GLY A 284 11.05 7.62 -17.65
C GLY A 284 9.91 8.48 -17.07
N PHE A 285 9.03 8.04 -16.17
CA PHE A 285 7.81 8.83 -15.80
C PHE A 285 7.52 9.07 -14.30
N SER A 286 8.51 8.95 -13.41
CA SER A 286 8.33 8.97 -11.93
C SER A 286 7.83 10.28 -11.28
N ASN A 287 7.41 11.30 -12.04
CA ASN A 287 7.16 12.66 -11.50
C ASN A 287 5.71 13.20 -11.69
N LEU A 288 4.72 12.37 -12.03
CA LEU A 288 3.33 12.84 -12.14
C LEU A 288 2.70 13.02 -10.76
N LYS A 289 2.64 14.27 -10.28
CA LYS A 289 1.81 14.70 -9.14
C LYS A 289 0.45 15.21 -9.63
N ILE A 290 -0.63 14.70 -9.06
CA ILE A 290 -2.01 15.19 -9.28
C ILE A 290 -2.37 15.99 -8.02
N ASN A 291 -2.67 17.28 -8.17
CA ASN A 291 -3.06 18.19 -7.09
C ASN A 291 -4.59 18.24 -6.93
N ASN A 292 -5.08 18.71 -5.78
CA ASN A 292 -6.53 18.85 -5.53
C ASN A 292 -7.25 19.82 -6.51
N SER A 293 -6.53 20.69 -7.22
CA SER A 293 -7.10 21.49 -8.32
C SER A 293 -7.36 20.70 -9.61
N ASP A 294 -6.87 19.46 -9.68
CA ASP A 294 -6.93 18.62 -10.87
C ASP A 294 -8.18 17.72 -10.90
N TYR A 295 -8.98 17.68 -9.83
CA TYR A 295 -10.27 16.97 -9.79
C TYR A 295 -11.30 17.50 -10.80
N LEU A 296 -11.11 18.71 -11.34
CA LEU A 296 -11.97 19.27 -12.38
C LEU A 296 -11.62 18.79 -13.79
N ASN A 297 -10.40 18.29 -14.04
CA ASN A 297 -10.00 17.75 -15.34
C ASN A 297 -8.70 16.90 -15.25
N PRO A 298 -8.74 15.75 -14.56
CA PRO A 298 -7.53 14.96 -14.27
C PRO A 298 -6.94 14.32 -15.53
N ILE A 299 -7.82 13.90 -16.44
CA ILE A 299 -7.47 13.17 -17.65
C ILE A 299 -6.95 14.14 -18.73
N GLY A 300 -7.55 15.32 -18.90
CA GLY A 300 -7.16 16.26 -19.96
C GLY A 300 -5.72 16.77 -19.86
N ARG A 301 -5.19 16.97 -18.64
CA ARG A 301 -3.80 17.43 -18.44
C ARG A 301 -2.79 16.29 -18.41
N ALA A 302 -3.11 15.14 -17.81
CA ALA A 302 -2.29 13.95 -17.90
C ALA A 302 -2.10 13.51 -19.37
N LEU A 303 -3.19 13.52 -20.15
CA LEU A 303 -3.15 13.27 -21.59
C LEU A 303 -2.37 14.31 -22.38
N LYS A 304 -2.47 15.60 -22.03
CA LYS A 304 -1.70 16.67 -22.71
C LYS A 304 -0.20 16.47 -22.53
N ASN A 305 0.24 16.07 -21.33
CA ASN A 305 1.64 15.77 -21.06
C ASN A 305 2.11 14.47 -21.74
N ILE A 306 1.26 13.45 -21.79
CA ILE A 306 1.54 12.19 -22.53
C ILE A 306 1.63 12.44 -24.05
N LEU A 307 0.74 13.26 -24.62
CA LEU A 307 0.73 13.63 -26.04
C LEU A 307 1.96 14.43 -26.47
N VAL A 308 2.43 15.35 -25.60
CA VAL A 308 3.66 16.12 -25.84
C VAL A 308 4.90 15.24 -25.78
N MET A 309 4.91 14.21 -24.93
CA MET A 309 6.10 13.35 -24.72
C MET A 309 6.19 12.15 -25.67
N THR A 310 5.08 11.64 -26.23
CA THR A 310 5.08 10.36 -26.97
C THR A 310 4.94 10.49 -28.49
N GLY A 311 4.50 11.64 -29.03
CA GLY A 311 4.38 11.84 -30.48
C GLY A 311 3.33 10.97 -31.20
N ILE A 312 2.52 10.20 -30.46
CA ILE A 312 1.55 9.24 -31.02
C ILE A 312 0.24 9.97 -31.39
N LYS A 313 0.03 10.24 -32.69
CA LYS A 313 -1.11 11.05 -33.18
C LYS A 313 -2.38 10.27 -33.56
N ARG A 314 -2.34 8.96 -33.82
CA ARG A 314 -3.43 8.29 -34.58
C ARG A 314 -4.50 7.55 -33.78
N TYR A 315 -4.24 7.09 -32.56
CA TYR A 315 -5.25 6.37 -31.76
C TYR A 315 -6.07 7.26 -30.80
N PHE A 316 -5.60 8.48 -30.50
CA PHE A 316 -6.19 9.34 -29.47
C PHE A 316 -7.36 10.23 -29.91
N VAL A 317 -7.55 10.46 -31.21
CA VAL A 317 -8.54 11.42 -31.73
C VAL A 317 -9.99 10.98 -31.47
N LYS A 318 -10.27 9.67 -31.47
CA LYS A 318 -11.60 9.14 -31.12
C LYS A 318 -11.91 9.26 -29.62
N TRP A 319 -10.90 9.25 -28.76
CA TRP A 319 -11.04 9.33 -27.29
C TRP A 319 -11.24 10.77 -26.79
N TYR A 320 -10.53 11.74 -27.38
CA TYR A 320 -10.64 13.17 -27.08
C TYR A 320 -12.04 13.76 -27.36
N ILE A 321 -12.74 13.24 -28.39
CA ILE A 321 -14.09 13.69 -28.77
C ILE A 321 -15.16 13.27 -27.74
N HIS A 322 -14.97 12.13 -27.06
CA HIS A 322 -15.90 11.70 -26.00
C HIS A 322 -15.72 12.50 -24.70
N ILE A 323 -14.48 12.86 -24.35
CA ILE A 323 -14.16 13.61 -23.13
C ILE A 323 -14.55 15.09 -23.23
N THR A 324 -14.37 15.70 -24.40
CA THR A 324 -14.79 17.10 -24.62
C THR A 324 -16.31 17.29 -24.55
N LYS A 325 -17.10 16.30 -24.98
CA LYS A 325 -18.55 16.27 -24.75
C LYS A 325 -18.94 16.11 -23.27
N TRP A 326 -18.10 15.47 -22.45
CA TRP A 326 -18.31 15.29 -21.00
C TRP A 326 -17.92 16.53 -20.18
N VAL A 327 -16.89 17.28 -20.59
CA VAL A 327 -16.51 18.54 -19.92
C VAL A 327 -17.57 19.63 -20.15
N GLN A 328 -18.21 19.67 -21.31
CA GLN A 328 -19.28 20.63 -21.61
C GLN A 328 -20.58 20.39 -20.84
N SER A 329 -20.85 19.17 -20.35
CA SER A 329 -22.03 18.91 -19.51
C SER A 329 -21.83 19.25 -18.02
N LYS A 330 -20.59 19.58 -17.59
CA LYS A 330 -20.24 19.83 -16.18
C LYS A 330 -20.13 21.29 -15.74
N GLU A 331 -20.30 22.27 -16.63
CA GLU A 331 -20.46 23.69 -16.24
C GLU A 331 -21.67 23.92 -15.30
N PHE A 332 -22.58 22.95 -15.22
CA PHE A 332 -23.72 22.97 -14.30
C PHE A 332 -23.36 22.67 -12.83
N LEU A 333 -22.33 21.84 -12.58
CA LEU A 333 -21.95 21.39 -11.21
C LEU A 333 -21.00 22.37 -10.50
N ALA A 334 -20.19 23.12 -11.26
CA ALA A 334 -19.25 24.09 -10.69
C ALA A 334 -19.94 25.30 -10.02
N LYS A 335 -21.19 25.61 -10.37
CA LYS A 335 -21.99 26.65 -9.70
C LYS A 335 -22.59 26.20 -8.35
N PHE A 336 -22.60 24.90 -8.05
CA PHE A 336 -23.23 24.36 -6.85
C PHE A 336 -22.29 24.37 -5.62
N PHE A 337 -21.00 24.10 -5.83
CA PHE A 337 -19.99 24.05 -4.74
C PHE A 337 -19.56 25.42 -4.19
N TYR A 338 -20.11 26.53 -4.71
CA TYR A 338 -19.82 27.88 -4.19
C TYR A 338 -20.90 28.43 -3.23
N ARG A 339 -21.92 27.63 -2.89
CA ARG A 339 -23.05 28.04 -2.02
C ARG A 339 -23.40 27.10 -0.85
N LEU A 340 -22.55 26.12 -0.57
CA LEU A 340 -22.53 25.35 0.69
C LEU A 340 -21.15 25.54 1.32
#